data_AF-A0A919BEP6-F1
#
_entry.id   AF-A0A919BEP6-F1
#
_cell.length_a   1.000
_cell.length_b   1.000
_cell.length_c   1.000
_cell.angle_alpha   90.00
_cell.angle_beta   90.00
_cell.angle_gamma   90.00
#
_symmetry.space_group_name_H-M   'P 1'
#
loop_
_entity.id
_entity.type
_entity.pdbx_description
1 polymer ?
#
loop_
_entity_poly.entity_id
_entity_poly.type
_entity_poly.pdbx_seq_one_letter_code
_entity_poly.pdbx_strand_id
1 'polypeptide(L)'
;MFIFSVYLALAATANVWLFSFAYLAIGVAFTCIAISCITSKTSYIELNDSGEIQLNQCGQYQLLASSRLTWIGCWLLLKDAQSGDKKITYLFVFKDSLSGRDYARLCRWVLRFKFNELQESTR
;
A
#
# COMPACT_ATOMS: atom_id res chain seq x y z
N MET A 1 11.51 49.24 41.15
CA MET A 1 10.88 47.96 41.52
C MET A 1 9.72 47.58 40.58
N PHE A 2 8.82 48.50 40.21
CA PHE A 2 7.69 48.23 39.30
C PHE A 2 8.08 47.74 37.88
N ILE A 3 9.13 48.28 37.28
CA ILE A 3 9.57 47.92 35.91
C ILE A 3 9.98 46.44 35.83
N PHE A 4 10.63 45.92 36.87
CA PHE A 4 11.09 44.52 36.92
C PHE A 4 9.91 43.54 37.02
N SER A 5 8.86 43.91 37.76
CA SER A 5 7.64 43.12 37.90
C SER A 5 6.84 43.05 36.60
N VAL A 6 6.75 44.18 35.87
CA VAL A 6 6.07 44.24 34.56
C VAL A 6 6.81 43.41 33.52
N TYR A 7 8.15 43.47 33.49
CA TYR A 7 8.96 42.67 32.57
C TYR A 7 8.79 41.16 32.83
N LEU A 8 8.77 40.75 34.10
CA LEU A 8 8.56 39.35 34.49
C LEU A 8 7.18 38.83 34.05
N ALA A 9 6.12 39.65 34.20
CA ALA A 9 4.76 39.29 33.81
C ALA A 9 4.60 39.18 32.27
N LEU A 10 5.23 40.09 31.51
CA LEU A 10 5.29 40.04 30.05
C LEU A 10 6.05 38.80 29.55
N ALA A 11 7.18 38.46 30.17
CA ALA A 11 7.94 37.26 29.83
C ALA A 11 7.15 35.98 30.15
N ALA A 12 6.44 35.94 31.28
CA ALA A 12 5.64 34.78 31.67
C ALA A 12 4.48 34.52 30.71
N THR A 13 3.75 35.56 30.30
CA THR A 13 2.66 35.41 29.33
C THR A 13 3.20 34.98 27.96
N ALA A 14 4.26 35.60 27.46
CA ALA A 14 4.90 35.20 26.20
C ALA A 14 5.29 33.71 26.17
N ASN A 15 5.86 33.19 27.27
CA ASN A 15 6.23 31.78 27.36
C ASN A 15 5.01 30.84 27.28
N VAL A 16 3.89 31.18 27.91
CA VAL A 16 2.65 30.38 27.84
C VAL A 16 2.13 30.27 26.41
N TRP A 17 2.15 31.39 25.65
CA TRP A 17 1.76 31.37 24.25
C TRP A 17 2.71 30.51 23.41
N LEU A 18 4.03 30.60 23.63
CA LEU A 18 5.02 29.79 22.93
C LEU A 18 4.83 28.28 23.16
N PHE A 19 4.56 27.87 24.41
CA PHE A 19 4.27 26.47 24.71
C PHE A 19 2.97 25.99 24.04
N SER A 20 1.94 26.83 23.98
CA SER A 20 0.67 26.49 23.31
C SER A 20 0.85 26.29 21.80
N PHE A 21 1.61 27.17 21.13
CA PHE A 21 1.92 27.00 19.70
C PHE A 21 2.79 25.77 19.44
N ALA A 22 3.74 25.47 20.33
CA ALA A 22 4.58 24.27 20.22
C ALA A 22 3.75 22.98 20.32
N TYR A 23 2.82 22.88 21.26
CA TYR A 23 1.94 21.71 21.39
C TYR A 23 1.06 21.51 20.16
N LEU A 24 0.51 22.60 19.61
CA LEU A 24 -0.31 22.54 18.40
C LEU A 24 0.51 22.09 17.19
N ALA A 25 1.74 22.60 17.05
CA ALA A 25 2.67 22.18 15.99
C ALA A 25 3.06 20.70 16.09
N ILE A 26 3.32 20.20 17.30
CA ILE A 26 3.63 18.77 17.55
C ILE A 26 2.42 17.90 17.20
N GLY A 27 1.20 18.32 17.58
CA GLY A 27 -0.02 17.60 17.25
C GLY A 27 -0.26 17.49 15.74
N VAL A 28 -0.10 18.61 15.01
CA VAL A 28 -0.22 18.63 13.54
C VAL A 28 0.83 17.72 12.90
N ALA A 29 2.09 17.80 13.32
CA ALA A 29 3.15 16.94 12.80
C ALA A 29 2.83 15.45 12.99
N PHE A 30 2.32 15.06 14.17
CA PHE A 30 1.94 13.68 14.45
C PHE A 30 0.80 13.20 13.55
N THR A 31 -0.22 14.04 13.33
CA THR A 31 -1.32 13.71 12.41
C THR A 31 -0.86 13.59 10.96
N CYS A 32 0.02 14.48 10.49
CA CYS A 32 0.58 14.41 9.14
C CYS A 32 1.42 13.14 8.91
N ILE A 33 2.22 12.74 9.91
CA ILE A 33 3.02 11.51 9.85
C ILE A 33 2.09 10.28 9.79
N ALA A 34 1.05 10.24 10.63
CA ALA A 34 0.08 9.15 10.62
C ALA A 34 -0.63 9.01 9.27
N ILE A 35 -1.08 10.11 8.68
CA ILE A 35 -1.76 10.13 7.37
C ILE A 35 -0.81 9.70 6.23
N SER A 36 0.45 10.15 6.28
CA SER A 36 1.48 9.77 5.30
C SER A 36 1.83 8.28 5.39
N CYS A 37 1.84 7.71 6.60
CA CYS A 37 2.03 6.28 6.80
C CYS A 37 0.86 5.42 6.27
N ILE A 38 -0.37 5.93 6.35
CA ILE A 38 -1.55 5.21 5.85
C ILE A 38 -1.58 5.26 4.31
N THR A 39 -1.24 6.41 3.71
CA THR A 39 -1.28 6.61 2.26
C THR A 39 -0.21 5.82 1.50
N SER A 40 0.95 5.56 2.11
CA SER A 40 2.07 4.88 1.44
C SER A 40 1.89 3.37 1.23
N LYS A 41 0.78 2.77 1.69
CA LYS A 41 0.53 1.32 1.62
C LYS A 41 -0.73 0.91 0.86
N THR A 42 -1.24 1.75 -0.04
CA THR A 42 -2.23 1.28 -1.01
C THR A 42 -1.51 0.68 -2.21
N SER A 43 -1.12 -0.60 -2.08
CA SER A 43 -0.81 -1.42 -3.25
C SER A 43 -2.12 -1.70 -3.99
N TYR A 44 -2.42 -0.88 -5.00
CA TYR A 44 -3.55 -1.16 -5.87
C TYR A 44 -3.07 -2.08 -6.98
N ILE A 45 -3.87 -3.12 -7.22
CA ILE A 45 -3.59 -4.16 -8.20
C ILE A 45 -4.59 -3.90 -9.31
N GLU A 46 -4.14 -3.33 -10.41
CA GLU A 46 -4.95 -3.19 -11.61
C GLU A 46 -4.81 -4.47 -12.43
N LEU A 47 -5.91 -5.22 -12.50
CA LEU A 47 -6.05 -6.31 -13.46
C LEU A 47 -6.61 -5.71 -14.75
N ASN A 48 -5.79 -5.68 -15.79
CA ASN A 48 -6.25 -5.28 -17.11
C ASN A 48 -7.02 -6.45 -17.76
N ASP A 49 -7.95 -6.15 -18.67
CA ASP A 49 -8.76 -7.16 -19.38
C ASP A 49 -7.93 -8.09 -20.29
N SER A 50 -6.66 -7.74 -20.53
CA SER A 50 -5.64 -8.55 -21.19
C SER A 50 -4.90 -9.52 -20.25
N GLY A 51 -5.09 -9.38 -18.93
CA GLY A 51 -4.51 -10.26 -17.91
C GLY A 51 -3.17 -9.83 -17.35
N GLU A 52 -2.66 -8.69 -17.79
CA GLU A 52 -1.50 -8.09 -17.15
C GLU A 52 -1.89 -7.57 -15.76
N ILE A 53 -1.08 -7.93 -14.75
CA ILE A 53 -1.22 -7.40 -13.41
C ILE A 53 -0.23 -6.25 -13.26
N GLN A 54 -0.77 -5.04 -13.13
CA GLN A 54 0.03 -3.88 -12.78
C GLN A 54 -0.02 -3.70 -11.26
N LEU A 55 1.10 -3.98 -10.61
CA LEU A 55 1.32 -3.64 -9.21
C LEU A 55 2.00 -2.27 -9.18
N ASN A 56 1.26 -1.25 -8.74
CA ASN A 56 1.73 0.09 -8.41
C ASN A 56 2.79 0.66 -9.36
N GLN A 57 2.40 1.41 -10.40
CA GLN A 57 3.23 2.37 -11.19
C GLN A 57 4.67 1.97 -11.62
N CYS A 58 5.14 0.75 -11.36
CA CYS A 58 6.57 0.42 -11.30
C CYS A 58 6.93 -0.89 -12.00
N GLY A 59 5.95 -1.59 -12.58
CA GLY A 59 6.25 -2.77 -13.39
C GLY A 59 5.00 -3.47 -13.93
N GLN A 60 5.11 -3.93 -15.19
CA GLN A 60 4.20 -4.94 -15.73
C GLN A 60 4.66 -6.30 -15.19
N TYR A 61 3.83 -6.92 -14.36
CA TYR A 61 4.08 -8.26 -13.87
C TYR A 61 3.18 -9.26 -14.58
N GLN A 62 3.79 -10.33 -15.06
CA GLN A 62 3.06 -11.49 -15.58
C GLN A 62 2.74 -12.45 -14.45
N LEU A 63 1.50 -12.93 -14.43
CA LEU A 63 1.07 -13.93 -13.46
C LEU A 63 1.60 -15.31 -13.87
N LEU A 64 2.25 -16.03 -12.96
CA LEU A 64 2.59 -17.44 -13.18
C LEU A 64 1.41 -18.36 -12.83
N ALA A 65 1.23 -19.45 -13.60
CA ALA A 65 0.25 -20.50 -13.31
C ALA A 65 0.53 -21.30 -12.02
N SER A 66 1.69 -21.10 -11.40
CA SER A 66 2.02 -21.66 -10.08
C SER A 66 1.32 -20.94 -8.91
N SER A 67 0.55 -19.90 -9.20
CA SER A 67 -0.37 -19.26 -8.25
C SER A 67 -1.36 -20.28 -7.66
N ARG A 68 -1.58 -20.20 -6.34
CA ARG A 68 -2.42 -21.14 -5.59
C ARG A 68 -3.59 -20.41 -4.95
N LEU A 69 -4.79 -20.94 -5.14
CA LEU A 69 -5.96 -20.51 -4.40
C LEU A 69 -6.05 -21.33 -3.12
N THR A 70 -6.21 -20.65 -2.00
CA THR A 70 -6.44 -21.25 -0.68
C THR A 70 -7.79 -20.75 -0.16
N TRP A 71 -8.41 -21.46 0.77
CA TRP A 71 -9.70 -21.04 1.33
C TRP A 71 -9.64 -19.66 2.04
N ILE A 72 -8.46 -19.29 2.57
CA ILE A 72 -8.20 -18.01 3.24
C ILE A 72 -7.82 -16.88 2.27
N GLY A 73 -7.37 -17.19 1.05
CA GLY A 73 -6.81 -16.16 0.15
C GLY A 73 -6.21 -16.71 -1.13
N CYS A 74 -5.42 -15.89 -1.82
CA CYS A 74 -4.74 -16.26 -3.06
C CYS A 74 -3.24 -15.97 -2.96
N TRP A 75 -2.42 -16.98 -3.24
CA TRP A 75 -0.99 -16.84 -3.45
C TRP A 75 -0.73 -16.59 -4.93
N LEU A 76 -0.34 -15.38 -5.27
CA LEU A 76 0.02 -14.97 -6.62
C LEU A 76 1.54 -15.01 -6.76
N LEU A 77 2.03 -15.76 -7.74
CA LEU A 77 3.43 -15.70 -8.16
C LEU A 77 3.48 -14.80 -9.39
N LEU A 78 4.31 -13.76 -9.31
CA LEU A 78 4.44 -12.73 -10.33
C LEU A 78 5.86 -12.77 -10.85
N LYS A 79 6.02 -12.76 -12.16
CA LYS A 79 7.31 -12.58 -12.81
C LYS A 79 7.33 -11.21 -13.44
N ASP A 80 8.43 -10.49 -13.22
CA ASP A 80 8.65 -9.21 -13.87
C ASP A 80 8.79 -9.43 -15.39
N ALA A 81 7.95 -8.76 -16.18
CA ALA A 81 8.01 -8.84 -17.64
C ALA A 81 9.10 -7.94 -18.21
N GLN A 82 9.53 -6.92 -17.46
CA GLN A 82 10.44 -5.87 -17.89
C GLN A 82 11.89 -6.16 -17.45
N SER A 83 12.07 -6.73 -16.25
CA SER A 83 13.39 -7.17 -15.81
C SER A 83 13.70 -8.54 -16.41
N GLY A 84 14.70 -8.62 -17.30
CA GLY A 84 15.22 -9.90 -17.82
C GLY A 84 15.75 -10.86 -16.74
N ASP A 85 15.88 -10.38 -15.49
CA ASP A 85 16.12 -11.21 -14.32
C ASP A 85 14.85 -11.98 -13.94
N LYS A 86 15.00 -13.30 -13.74
CA LYS A 86 13.95 -14.23 -13.28
C LYS A 86 13.53 -13.97 -11.83
N LYS A 87 13.25 -12.72 -11.45
CA LYS A 87 12.80 -12.35 -10.12
C LYS A 87 11.33 -12.72 -9.99
N ILE A 88 11.08 -13.78 -9.24
CA ILE A 88 9.73 -14.23 -8.89
C ILE A 88 9.33 -13.49 -7.61
N THR A 89 8.30 -12.68 -7.72
CA THR A 89 7.69 -11.97 -6.59
C THR A 89 6.49 -12.77 -6.10
N TYR A 90 6.49 -13.09 -4.80
CA TYR A 90 5.39 -13.77 -4.13
C TYR A 90 4.48 -12.72 -3.51
N LEU A 91 3.22 -12.70 -3.91
CA LEU A 91 2.21 -11.81 -3.36
C LEU A 91 1.08 -12.65 -2.76
N PHE A 92 0.82 -12.45 -1.48
CA PHE A 92 -0.32 -13.07 -0.83
C PHE A 92 -1.45 -12.06 -0.66
N VAL A 93 -2.61 -12.38 -1.20
CA VAL A 93 -3.83 -11.57 -1.11
C VAL A 93 -4.83 -12.29 -0.22
N PHE A 94 -5.18 -11.67 0.91
CA PHE A 94 -6.21 -12.18 1.80
C PHE A 94 -7.59 -12.01 1.19
N LYS A 95 -8.48 -12.97 1.42
CA LYS A 95 -9.87 -12.91 0.97
C LYS A 95 -10.61 -11.70 1.56
N ASP A 96 -10.32 -11.34 2.80
CA ASP A 96 -10.97 -10.22 3.52
C ASP A 96 -10.46 -8.85 3.07
N SER A 97 -9.35 -8.78 2.32
CA SER A 97 -8.83 -7.53 1.78
C SER A 97 -9.57 -7.06 0.52
N LEU A 98 -10.34 -7.93 -0.13
CA LEU A 98 -11.09 -7.62 -1.35
C LEU A 98 -12.59 -7.80 -1.12
N SER A 99 -13.41 -7.06 -1.88
CA SER A 99 -14.84 -7.35 -1.93
C SER A 99 -15.05 -8.77 -2.48
N GLY A 100 -16.10 -9.47 -2.04
CA GLY A 100 -16.35 -10.84 -2.52
C GLY A 100 -16.51 -10.94 -4.04
N ARG A 101 -16.96 -9.86 -4.69
CA ARG A 101 -17.06 -9.75 -6.15
C ARG A 101 -15.68 -9.66 -6.80
N ASP A 102 -14.79 -8.85 -6.24
CA ASP A 102 -13.43 -8.66 -6.77
C ASP A 102 -12.56 -9.89 -6.51
N TYR A 103 -12.73 -10.54 -5.37
CA TYR A 103 -12.10 -11.83 -5.10
C TYR A 103 -12.54 -12.90 -6.10
N ALA A 104 -13.84 -12.99 -6.42
CA ALA A 104 -14.33 -13.94 -7.42
C ALA A 104 -13.79 -13.64 -8.83
N ARG A 105 -13.65 -12.35 -9.19
CA ARG A 105 -13.03 -11.93 -10.46
C ARG A 105 -11.55 -12.31 -10.52
N LEU A 106 -10.80 -12.06 -9.44
CA LEU A 106 -9.40 -12.45 -9.31
C LEU A 106 -9.24 -13.98 -9.46
N CYS A 107 -10.05 -14.76 -8.74
CA CYS A 107 -10.01 -16.21 -8.81
C CYS A 107 -10.26 -16.75 -10.22
N ARG A 108 -11.26 -16.18 -10.94
CA ARG A 108 -11.54 -16.55 -12.33
C ARG A 108 -10.37 -16.24 -13.25
N TRP A 109 -9.71 -15.10 -13.04
CA TRP A 109 -8.53 -14.71 -13.80
C TRP A 109 -7.35 -15.67 -13.57
N VAL A 110 -7.04 -15.98 -12.31
CA VAL A 110 -6.00 -16.93 -11.95
C VAL A 110 -6.25 -18.30 -12.58
N LEU A 111 -7.49 -18.78 -12.54
CA LEU A 111 -7.88 -20.06 -13.16
C LEU A 111 -7.74 -20.04 -14.69
N ARG A 112 -8.12 -18.94 -15.35
CA ARG A 112 -7.95 -18.77 -16.80
C ARG A 112 -6.49 -18.77 -17.21
N PHE A 113 -5.63 -18.04 -16.49
CA PHE A 113 -4.20 -18.03 -16.76
C PHE A 113 -3.56 -19.40 -16.62
N LYS A 114 -3.91 -20.11 -15.54
CA LYS A 114 -3.44 -21.47 -15.31
C LYS A 114 -3.83 -22.40 -16.45
N PHE A 115 -5.02 -22.24 -17.02
CA PHE A 115 -5.45 -23.03 -18.16
C PHE A 115 -4.67 -22.69 -19.45
N ASN A 116 -4.43 -21.40 -19.72
CA ASN A 116 -3.73 -20.96 -20.92
C ASN A 116 -2.24 -21.42 -20.95
N GLU A 117 -1.49 -21.29 -19.85
CA GLU A 117 -0.10 -21.78 -19.80
C GLU A 117 -0.02 -23.30 -19.98
N LEU A 118 -0.98 -24.07 -19.44
CA LEU A 118 -1.01 -25.52 -19.63
C LEU A 118 -1.21 -25.89 -21.10
N GLN A 119 -2.03 -25.15 -21.86
CA GLN A 119 -2.20 -25.41 -23.28
C GLN A 119 -0.94 -25.07 -24.09
N GLU A 120 -0.20 -24.04 -23.70
CA GLU A 120 1.05 -23.65 -24.36
C GLU A 120 2.19 -24.65 -24.09
N SER A 121 2.22 -25.29 -22.92
CA SER A 121 3.20 -26.34 -22.59
C SER A 121 2.92 -27.70 -23.26
N THR A 122 1.72 -27.92 -23.83
CA THR A 122 1.36 -29.20 -24.48
C THR A 122 1.52 -29.16 -26.00
N ARG A 123 2.03 -28.04 -26.55
CA ARG A 123 2.21 -27.79 -27.98
C ARG A 123 3.70 -27.73 -28.32
#